data_AF-A0A5E6VS17-F1
#
_entry.id   AF-A0A5E6VS17-F1
#
_cell.length_a   1.000
_cell.length_b   1.000
_cell.length_c   1.000
_cell.angle_alpha   90.00
_cell.angle_beta   90.00
_cell.angle_gamma   90.00
#
_symmetry.space_group_name_H-M   'P 1'
#
loop_
_entity.id
_entity.type
_entity.pdbx_description
1 polymer ?
#
loop_
_entity_poly.entity_id
_entity_poly.type
_entity_poly.pdbx_seq_one_letter_code
_entity_poly.pdbx_strand_id
1 'polypeptide(L)'
;MDPAIEKSTERQSALDVAKAAFFAANGSIQHIPRGIGKDSLRPPDVPPPRYGYGRIAPVKSKRGRIITAAEKEALAARLMECKAAGMSRYKASKHLKISETLCRKLIEAHSLDFPASG
;
A
#
# COMPACT_ATOMS: atom_id res chain seq x y z
N MET A 1 41.96 8.90 46.70
CA MET A 1 40.91 8.01 46.19
C MET A 1 41.37 7.49 44.83
N ASP A 2 41.06 6.24 44.49
CA ASP A 2 41.43 5.67 43.20
C ASP A 2 40.51 6.25 42.11
N PRO A 3 41.03 6.88 41.04
CA PRO A 3 40.23 7.47 39.96
C PRO A 3 39.32 6.45 39.24
N ALA A 4 39.59 5.15 39.34
CA ALA A 4 38.70 4.11 38.82
C ALA A 4 37.41 3.97 39.65
N ILE A 5 37.47 4.24 40.96
CA ILE A 5 36.33 4.17 41.88
C ILE A 5 35.43 5.40 41.71
N GLU A 6 36.01 6.56 41.44
CA GLU A 6 35.24 7.79 41.16
C GLU A 6 34.42 7.65 39.86
N LYS A 7 35.02 7.10 38.79
CA LYS A 7 34.30 6.85 37.53
C LYS A 7 33.23 5.77 37.65
N SER A 8 33.41 4.76 38.50
CA SER A 8 32.39 3.71 38.70
C SER A 8 31.20 4.23 39.51
N THR A 9 31.45 5.07 40.51
CA THR A 9 30.40 5.71 41.31
C THR A 9 29.59 6.72 40.51
N GLU A 10 30.23 7.52 39.65
CA GLU A 10 29.54 8.39 38.68
C GLU A 10 28.61 7.58 37.75
N ARG A 11 29.11 6.48 37.18
CA ARG A 11 28.31 5.60 36.31
C ARG A 11 27.13 4.97 37.06
N GLN A 12 27.35 4.55 38.31
CA GLN A 12 26.28 3.96 39.12
C GLN A 12 25.19 4.99 39.41
N SER A 13 25.57 6.22 39.76
CA SER A 13 24.60 7.31 40.01
C SER A 13 23.76 7.64 38.77
N ALA A 14 24.36 7.63 37.58
CA ALA A 14 23.65 7.87 36.33
C ALA A 14 22.64 6.76 36.02
N LEU A 15 22.98 5.50 36.32
CA LEU A 15 22.08 4.36 36.15
C LEU A 15 20.90 4.42 37.11
N ASP A 16 21.12 4.83 38.37
CA ASP A 16 20.05 4.93 39.36
C ASP A 16 19.04 6.04 39.01
N VAL A 17 19.51 7.18 38.50
CA VAL A 17 18.63 8.26 37.98
C VAL A 17 17.82 7.78 36.77
N ALA A 18 18.46 7.11 35.81
CA ALA A 18 17.78 6.57 34.63
C ALA A 18 16.72 5.53 35.01
N LYS A 19 17.01 4.69 36.01
CA LYS A 19 16.07 3.69 36.54
C LYS A 19 14.86 4.36 37.21
N ALA A 20 15.08 5.38 38.03
CA ALA A 20 13.98 6.13 38.66
C ALA A 20 13.07 6.80 37.61
N ALA A 21 13.66 7.41 36.57
CA ALA A 21 12.90 8.01 35.48
C ALA A 21 12.08 6.97 34.68
N PHE A 22 12.63 5.78 34.46
CA PHE A 22 11.92 4.68 33.79
C PHE A 22 10.66 4.24 34.56
N PHE A 23 10.80 4.04 35.88
CA PHE A 23 9.66 3.65 36.71
C PHE A 23 8.63 4.77 36.86
N ALA A 24 9.05 6.04 36.94
CA ALA A 24 8.14 7.19 36.96
C ALA A 24 7.31 7.31 35.67
N ALA A 25 7.81 6.83 34.55
CA ALA A 25 7.12 6.85 33.26
C ALA A 25 6.35 5.56 32.93
N ASN A 26 6.04 4.72 33.93
CA ASN A 26 5.35 3.43 33.75
C ASN A 26 6.02 2.53 32.69
N GLY A 27 7.36 2.60 32.57
CA GLY A 27 8.12 1.80 31.61
C GLY A 27 8.01 2.21 30.15
N SER A 28 7.43 3.38 29.86
CA SER A 28 7.28 3.89 28.48
C SER A 28 8.53 4.60 27.93
N ILE A 29 9.41 5.10 28.80
CA ILE A 29 10.63 5.80 28.40
C ILE A 29 11.77 4.79 28.28
N GLN A 30 12.06 4.32 27.06
CA GLN A 30 13.30 3.60 26.80
C GLN A 30 14.48 4.57 26.86
N HIS A 31 15.27 4.52 27.93
CA HIS A 31 16.56 5.21 28.02
C HIS A 31 17.66 4.49 27.19
N ILE A 32 17.28 3.79 26.12
CA ILE A 32 18.25 3.27 25.15
C ILE A 32 18.57 4.43 24.21
N PRO A 33 19.83 4.90 24.15
CA PRO A 33 20.21 5.92 23.20
C PRO A 33 19.85 5.46 21.78
N ARG A 34 19.14 6.31 21.02
CA ARG A 34 18.73 6.00 19.65
C ARG A 34 19.97 5.68 18.80
N GLY A 35 19.93 4.58 18.04
CA GLY A 35 21.01 4.16 17.16
C GLY A 35 22.08 3.26 17.80
N ILE A 36 21.99 2.92 19.10
CA ILE A 36 22.90 1.96 19.74
C ILE A 36 22.25 0.58 19.79
N GLY A 37 22.75 -0.34 18.96
CA GLY A 37 22.29 -1.73 18.92
C GLY A 37 20.99 -1.93 18.12
N LYS A 38 20.69 -3.21 17.83
CA LYS A 38 19.59 -3.64 16.95
C LYS A 38 18.20 -3.26 17.45
N ASP A 39 18.03 -3.14 18.77
CA ASP A 39 16.74 -2.92 19.43
C ASP A 39 16.46 -1.43 19.70
N SER A 40 17.38 -0.53 19.32
CA SER A 40 17.18 0.91 19.47
C SER A 40 16.26 1.48 18.39
N LEU A 41 15.43 2.45 18.77
CA LEU A 41 14.69 3.25 17.81
C LEU A 41 15.66 3.99 16.88
N ARG A 42 15.45 3.88 15.57
CA ARG A 42 16.28 4.57 14.57
C ARG A 42 16.10 6.09 14.73
N PRO A 43 17.18 6.88 14.65
CA PRO A 43 17.07 8.33 14.57
C PRO A 43 16.26 8.76 13.34
N PRO A 44 15.43 9.82 13.44
CA PRO A 44 14.54 10.24 12.35
C PRO A 44 15.29 10.61 11.06
N ASP A 45 16.53 11.09 11.17
CA ASP A 45 17.33 11.61 10.06
C ASP A 45 18.25 10.57 9.38
N VAL A 46 18.24 9.32 9.85
CA VAL A 46 19.09 8.27 9.26
C VAL A 46 18.31 7.53 8.17
N PRO A 47 18.75 7.62 6.89
CA PRO A 47 18.09 6.90 5.81
C PRO A 47 18.16 5.39 6.06
N PRO A 48 17.11 4.64 5.68
CA PRO A 48 17.14 3.19 5.83
C PRO A 48 18.31 2.57 5.06
N PRO A 49 18.97 1.54 5.63
CA PRO A 49 20.05 0.84 4.94
C PRO A 49 19.54 0.28 3.61
N ARG A 50 20.39 0.31 2.59
CA ARG A 50 20.09 -0.22 1.24
C ARG A 50 19.85 -1.73 1.21
N TYR A 51 20.27 -2.43 2.26
CA TYR A 51 20.21 -3.88 2.40
C TYR A 51 19.29 -4.27 3.57
N GLY A 52 18.45 -5.27 3.33
CA GLY A 52 17.36 -5.72 4.22
C GLY A 52 15.99 -5.58 3.55
N TYR A 53 14.93 -6.07 4.20
CA TYR A 53 13.55 -5.88 3.76
C TYR A 53 13.17 -4.40 3.85
N GLY A 54 13.55 -3.63 2.82
CA GLY A 54 13.02 -2.29 2.60
C GLY A 54 11.49 -2.36 2.58
N ARG A 55 10.82 -1.30 3.04
CA ARG A 55 9.36 -1.19 2.92
C ARG A 55 8.99 -1.58 1.49
N ILE A 56 8.29 -2.70 1.34
CA ILE A 56 7.87 -3.24 0.06
C ILE A 56 7.18 -2.09 -0.65
N ALA A 57 7.75 -1.62 -1.76
CA ALA A 57 7.11 -0.60 -2.58
C ALA A 57 5.65 -1.04 -2.79
N PRO A 58 4.67 -0.12 -2.75
CA PRO A 58 3.26 -0.49 -2.84
C PRO A 58 3.11 -1.45 -4.01
N VAL A 59 2.57 -2.64 -3.71
CA VAL A 59 2.45 -3.74 -4.67
C VAL A 59 1.80 -3.14 -5.91
N LYS A 60 2.54 -3.07 -7.03
CA LYS A 60 2.00 -2.64 -8.33
C LYS A 60 0.69 -3.40 -8.50
N SER A 61 -0.42 -2.68 -8.65
CA SER A 61 -1.74 -3.32 -8.64
C SER A 61 -1.75 -4.43 -9.69
N LYS A 62 -2.04 -5.67 -9.29
CA LYS A 62 -2.20 -6.78 -10.24
C LYS A 62 -3.35 -6.53 -11.22
N ARG A 63 -4.26 -5.60 -10.91
CA ARG A 63 -5.26 -5.09 -11.84
C ARG A 63 -4.51 -4.21 -12.85
N GLY A 64 -4.62 -4.55 -14.14
CA GLY A 64 -4.07 -3.76 -15.25
C GLY A 64 -4.67 -2.34 -15.33
N ARG A 65 -4.60 -1.71 -16.50
CA ARG A 65 -5.13 -0.35 -16.72
C ARG A 65 -6.54 -0.21 -16.12
N ILE A 66 -6.69 0.74 -15.19
CA ILE A 66 -7.98 1.08 -14.59
C ILE A 66 -8.79 1.83 -15.66
N ILE A 67 -9.95 1.29 -16.01
CA ILE A 67 -10.88 1.93 -16.94
C ILE A 67 -11.67 2.99 -16.16
N THR A 68 -11.56 4.25 -16.57
CA THR A 68 -12.25 5.37 -15.92
C THR A 68 -13.76 5.35 -16.23
N ALA A 69 -14.56 6.14 -15.50
CA ALA A 69 -16.00 6.21 -15.75
C ALA A 69 -16.31 6.73 -17.17
N ALA A 70 -15.61 7.78 -17.62
CA ALA A 70 -15.75 8.33 -18.96
C ALA A 70 -15.43 7.31 -20.06
N GLU A 71 -14.39 6.49 -19.88
CA GLU A 71 -14.05 5.42 -20.83
C GLU A 71 -15.15 4.35 -20.90
N LYS A 72 -15.83 4.04 -19.78
CA LYS A 72 -16.96 3.10 -19.76
C LYS A 72 -18.17 3.67 -20.52
N GLU A 73 -18.48 4.94 -20.34
CA GLU A 73 -19.56 5.62 -21.05
C GLU A 73 -19.30 5.64 -22.56
N ALA A 74 -18.08 5.96 -22.98
CA ALA A 74 -17.68 5.91 -24.38
C ALA A 74 -17.80 4.49 -24.98
N LEU A 75 -17.43 3.46 -24.21
CA LEU A 75 -17.60 2.07 -24.62
C LEU A 75 -19.08 1.66 -24.71
N ALA A 76 -19.93 2.14 -23.79
CA ALA A 76 -21.37 1.89 -23.83
C ALA A 76 -22.01 2.52 -25.07
N ALA A 77 -21.64 3.75 -25.44
CA ALA A 77 -22.10 4.41 -26.66
C ALA A 77 -21.76 3.58 -27.91
N ARG A 78 -20.51 3.11 -28.02
CA ARG A 78 -20.08 2.23 -29.13
C ARG A 78 -20.78 0.87 -29.13
N LEU A 79 -21.12 0.33 -27.95
CA LEU A 79 -21.92 -0.89 -27.86
C LEU A 79 -23.35 -0.67 -28.38
N MET A 80 -23.95 0.49 -28.15
CA MET A 80 -25.25 0.84 -28.73
C MET A 80 -25.20 0.90 -30.26
N GLU A 81 -24.14 1.48 -30.84
CA GLU A 81 -23.92 1.48 -32.29
C GLU A 81 -23.78 0.05 -32.85
N CYS A 82 -23.02 -0.80 -32.16
CA CYS A 82 -22.87 -2.21 -32.54
C CYS A 82 -24.20 -2.98 -32.45
N LYS A 83 -25.05 -2.67 -31.47
CA LYS A 83 -26.42 -3.20 -31.37
C LYS A 83 -27.28 -2.72 -32.55
N ALA A 84 -27.22 -1.44 -32.90
CA ALA A 84 -27.98 -0.88 -34.02
C ALA A 84 -27.56 -1.53 -35.36
N ALA A 85 -26.28 -1.91 -35.50
CA ALA A 85 -25.77 -2.68 -36.62
C ALA A 85 -26.20 -4.17 -36.61
N GLY A 86 -27.01 -4.62 -35.64
CA GLY A 86 -27.49 -6.00 -35.54
C GLY A 86 -26.41 -7.00 -35.13
N MET A 87 -25.31 -6.55 -34.53
CA MET A 87 -24.23 -7.47 -34.12
C MET A 87 -24.64 -8.30 -32.89
N SER A 88 -24.24 -9.57 -32.87
CA SER A 88 -24.32 -10.38 -31.65
C SER A 88 -23.34 -9.85 -30.60
N ARG A 89 -23.65 -10.07 -29.32
CA ARG A 89 -22.80 -9.65 -28.19
C ARG A 89 -21.33 -10.06 -28.34
N TYR A 90 -21.08 -11.28 -28.81
CA TYR A 90 -19.71 -11.80 -29.01
C TYR A 90 -18.96 -11.08 -30.14
N LYS A 91 -19.66 -10.78 -31.24
CA LYS A 91 -19.09 -10.00 -32.34
C LYS A 91 -18.79 -8.56 -31.89
N ALA A 92 -19.70 -7.95 -31.13
CA ALA A 92 -19.50 -6.62 -30.57
C ALA A 92 -18.29 -6.55 -29.61
N SER A 93 -18.11 -7.53 -28.72
CA SER A 93 -16.94 -7.56 -27.82
C SER A 93 -15.62 -7.70 -28.57
N LYS A 94 -15.58 -8.53 -29.62
CA LYS A 94 -14.40 -8.66 -30.49
C LYS A 94 -14.12 -7.40 -31.28
N HIS A 95 -15.15 -6.77 -31.85
CA HIS A 95 -15.03 -5.55 -32.63
C HIS A 95 -14.44 -4.41 -31.79
N LEU A 96 -14.91 -4.25 -30.55
CA LEU A 96 -14.43 -3.22 -29.62
C LEU A 96 -13.14 -3.61 -28.88
N LYS A 97 -12.60 -4.82 -29.12
CA LYS A 97 -11.41 -5.37 -28.46
C LYS A 97 -11.49 -5.33 -26.93
N ILE A 98 -12.67 -5.57 -26.37
CA ILE A 98 -12.92 -5.61 -24.93
C ILE A 98 -13.12 -7.05 -24.45
N SER A 99 -12.86 -7.30 -23.16
CA SER A 99 -13.16 -8.61 -22.57
C SER A 99 -14.67 -8.85 -22.54
N GLU A 100 -15.10 -10.11 -22.71
CA GLU A 100 -16.51 -10.48 -22.65
C GLU A 100 -17.15 -10.18 -21.29
N THR A 101 -16.35 -10.30 -20.22
CA THR A 101 -16.79 -9.95 -18.86
C THR A 101 -17.07 -8.47 -18.72
N LEU A 102 -16.25 -7.60 -19.31
CA LEU A 102 -16.49 -6.15 -19.34
C LEU A 102 -17.73 -5.84 -20.18
N CYS A 103 -17.83 -6.44 -21.37
CA CYS A 103 -18.97 -6.26 -22.28
C CYS A 103 -20.30 -6.58 -21.58
N ARG A 104 -20.41 -7.75 -20.93
CA ARG A 104 -21.59 -8.16 -20.18
C ARG A 104 -21.95 -7.19 -19.04
N LYS A 105 -20.95 -6.71 -18.28
CA LYS A 105 -21.19 -5.73 -17.22
C LYS A 105 -21.73 -4.39 -17.75
N LEU A 106 -21.21 -3.92 -18.89
CA LEU A 106 -21.69 -2.69 -19.52
C LEU A 106 -23.11 -2.87 -20.08
N ILE A 107 -23.39 -4.04 -20.64
CA ILE A 107 -24.73 -4.42 -21.11
C ILE A 107 -25.75 -4.42 -19.97
N GLU A 108 -25.42 -5.05 -18.83
CA GLU A 108 -26.27 -5.06 -17.63
C GLU A 108 -26.46 -3.64 -17.06
N ALA A 109 -25.38 -2.85 -16.97
CA ALA A 109 -25.42 -1.51 -16.41
C ALA A 109 -26.24 -0.51 -17.24
N HIS A 110 -26.30 -0.69 -18.56
CA HIS A 110 -27.02 0.18 -19.49
C HIS A 110 -28.30 -0.48 -20.05
N SER A 111 -28.73 -1.62 -19.49
CA SER A 111 -29.92 -2.36 -19.90
C SER A 111 -30.01 -2.58 -21.42
N LEU A 112 -28.89 -2.98 -22.04
CA LEU A 112 -28.82 -3.17 -23.49
C LEU A 112 -29.25 -4.59 -23.88
N ASP A 113 -30.44 -4.76 -24.46
CA ASP A 113 -30.81 -6.07 -24.99
C ASP A 113 -30.09 -6.35 -26.32
N PHE A 114 -29.08 -7.22 -26.28
CA PHE A 114 -28.44 -7.79 -27.47
C PHE A 114 -29.17 -9.07 -27.88
N PRO A 115 -29.28 -9.38 -29.18
CA PRO A 115 -29.89 -10.64 -29.62
C PRO A 115 -29.13 -11.83 -29.03
N ALA A 116 -29.86 -12.70 -28.33
CA ALA A 116 -29.36 -13.96 -27.81
C ALA A 116 -29.16 -14.93 -28.97
N SER A 117 -27.98 -14.85 -29.61
CA SER A 117 -27.50 -15.72 -30.69
C SER A 117 -28.33 -15.78 -31.98
N GLY A 118 -27.66 -15.42 -33.08
CA GLY A 118 -27.67 -16.20 -34.32
C GLY A 118 -26.28 -16.80 -34.48
#